data_AF-A0A094ZIS7-F1
#
_entry.id   AF-A0A094ZIS7-F1
#
_cell.length_a   1.000
_cell.length_b   1.000
_cell.length_c   1.000
_cell.angle_alpha   90.00
_cell.angle_beta   90.00
_cell.angle_gamma   90.00
#
_symmetry.space_group_name_H-M   'P 1'
#
loop_
_entity.id
_entity.type
_entity.pdbx_description
1 polymer ?
#
loop_
_entity_poly.entity_id
_entity_poly.type
_entity_poly.pdbx_seq_one_letter_code
_entity_poly.pdbx_strand_id
1 'polypeptide(L)'
;MQTSFCLFCALFFIFGDIHGDELPKGVPLSRSSFYKVGQSFTCLDGSSAIPWWQVNDDYCDCRDGSDEPGTSACLNGRFFCRDMQYRPVYLPSAYVNDSICGGTSTVSNINEHNRFSELFPAIAHYVN
;
A
#
# COMPACT_ATOMS: atom_id res chain seq x y z
N MET A 1 48.09 -19.70 14.35
CA MET A 1 47.40 -18.38 14.27
C MET A 1 47.57 -17.95 12.81
N GLN A 2 46.62 -17.99 11.89
CA GLN A 2 45.18 -17.75 11.94
C GLN A 2 44.56 -18.42 10.71
N THR A 3 44.13 -19.68 10.85
CA THR A 3 43.48 -20.49 9.79
C THR A 3 42.00 -20.70 10.11
N SER A 4 41.31 -19.63 10.54
CA SER A 4 39.92 -19.70 10.96
C SER A 4 39.19 -18.40 10.62
N PHE A 5 38.95 -18.18 9.32
CA PHE A 5 38.05 -17.11 8.85
C PHE A 5 37.25 -17.51 7.60
N CYS A 6 37.17 -18.81 7.27
CA CYS A 6 36.49 -19.27 6.05
C CYS A 6 35.19 -20.06 6.27
N LEU A 7 34.84 -20.45 7.51
CA LEU A 7 33.61 -21.23 7.75
C LEU A 7 32.37 -20.38 8.05
N PHE A 8 32.52 -19.12 8.46
CA PHE A 8 31.36 -18.26 8.80
C PHE A 8 30.79 -17.50 7.59
N CYS A 9 31.55 -17.26 6.52
CA CYS A 9 31.02 -16.64 5.30
C CYS A 9 30.07 -17.56 4.53
N ALA A 10 30.32 -18.88 4.51
CA ALA A 10 29.51 -19.82 3.74
C ALA A 10 28.09 -20.03 4.32
N LEU A 11 27.87 -19.72 5.60
CA LEU A 11 26.56 -19.81 6.25
C LEU A 11 25.67 -18.58 5.99
N PHE A 12 26.23 -17.45 5.57
CA PHE A 12 25.46 -16.26 5.19
C PHE A 12 24.92 -16.32 3.75
N PHE A 13 25.45 -17.18 2.88
CA PHE A 13 24.99 -17.32 1.49
C PHE A 13 23.84 -18.33 1.28
N ILE A 14 23.43 -19.08 2.31
CA ILE A 14 22.33 -20.07 2.20
C ILE A 14 20.95 -19.44 2.45
N PHE A 15 20.89 -18.25 3.03
CA PHE A 15 19.67 -17.45 3.06
C PHE A 15 19.79 -16.36 2.00
N GLY A 16 19.61 -16.74 0.72
CA GLY A 16 19.31 -15.75 -0.31
C GLY A 16 18.10 -14.94 0.16
N ASP A 17 18.23 -13.62 0.11
CA ASP A 17 17.20 -12.65 0.47
C ASP A 17 15.84 -13.05 -0.12
N ILE A 18 14.97 -13.67 0.67
CA ILE A 18 13.54 -13.77 0.36
C ILE A 18 12.91 -12.43 0.74
N HIS A 19 13.33 -11.36 0.04
CA HIS A 19 12.50 -10.16 -0.03
C HIS A 19 11.44 -10.48 -1.08
N GLY A 20 10.31 -11.02 -0.64
CA GLY A 20 9.10 -10.86 -1.46
C GLY A 20 8.91 -9.36 -1.61
N ASP A 21 8.96 -8.84 -2.83
CA ASP A 21 8.78 -7.41 -3.12
C ASP A 21 7.51 -6.94 -2.41
N GLU A 22 7.68 -6.26 -1.28
CA GLU A 22 6.57 -5.69 -0.55
C GLU A 22 6.01 -4.58 -1.43
N LEU A 23 4.76 -4.76 -1.86
CA LEU A 23 4.11 -3.77 -2.71
C LEU A 23 4.02 -2.44 -1.98
N PRO A 24 4.13 -1.31 -2.71
CA PRO A 24 3.86 -0.01 -2.12
C PRO A 24 2.47 0.01 -1.49
N LYS A 25 2.37 0.73 -0.38
CA LYS A 25 1.10 0.94 0.31
C LYS A 25 0.03 1.42 -0.68
N GLY A 26 -1.17 0.86 -0.55
CA GLY A 26 -2.32 1.23 -1.38
C GLY A 26 -2.32 0.62 -2.78
N VAL A 27 -1.38 -0.28 -3.10
CA VAL A 27 -1.38 -1.05 -4.34
C VAL A 27 -2.01 -2.44 -4.13
N PRO A 28 -3.03 -2.84 -4.90
CA PRO A 28 -3.56 -4.21 -4.86
C PRO A 28 -2.62 -5.19 -5.58
N LEU A 29 -2.68 -6.47 -5.20
CA LEU A 29 -1.93 -7.54 -5.87
C LEU A 29 -2.16 -7.58 -7.40
N SER A 30 -3.38 -7.25 -7.85
CA SER A 30 -3.73 -7.21 -9.27
C SER A 30 -3.01 -6.12 -10.08
N ARG A 31 -2.45 -5.10 -9.41
CA ARG A 31 -1.66 -4.04 -10.04
C ARG A 31 -0.16 -4.13 -9.76
N SER A 32 0.29 -5.18 -9.06
CA SER A 32 1.69 -5.39 -8.69
C SER A 32 2.68 -5.20 -9.83
N SER A 33 2.34 -5.66 -11.04
CA SER A 33 3.20 -5.58 -12.22
C SER A 33 3.57 -4.16 -12.66
N PHE A 34 2.79 -3.15 -12.28
CA PHE A 34 3.03 -1.75 -12.63
C PHE A 34 3.96 -1.05 -11.62
N TYR A 35 4.08 -1.56 -10.40
CA TYR A 35 4.80 -0.92 -9.30
C TYR A 35 6.06 -1.71 -8.95
N LYS A 36 7.07 -1.63 -9.83
CA LYS A 36 8.34 -2.34 -9.67
C LYS A 36 9.36 -1.47 -8.94
N VAL A 37 9.70 -1.86 -7.72
CA VAL A 37 10.64 -1.14 -6.87
C VAL A 37 11.97 -0.91 -7.59
N GLY A 38 12.46 0.34 -7.55
CA GLY A 38 13.75 0.72 -8.12
C GLY A 38 13.78 0.91 -9.64
N GLN A 39 12.64 0.80 -10.33
CA GLN A 39 12.50 1.12 -11.76
C GLN A 39 11.73 2.42 -11.95
N SER A 40 11.90 3.08 -13.11
CA SER A 40 11.02 4.20 -13.48
C SER A 40 9.56 3.76 -13.46
N PHE A 41 8.69 4.56 -12.87
CA PHE A 41 7.27 4.35 -12.86
C PHE A 41 6.63 5.11 -14.03
N THR A 42 5.84 4.43 -14.85
CA THR A 42 5.02 5.09 -15.87
C THR A 42 3.62 5.26 -15.30
N CYS A 43 3.09 6.49 -15.31
CA CYS A 43 1.72 6.76 -14.91
C CYS A 43 0.77 5.81 -15.66
N LEU A 44 -0.28 5.33 -15.01
CA LEU A 44 -1.13 4.28 -15.59
C LEU A 44 -1.97 4.79 -16.78
N ASP A 45 -2.18 6.10 -16.88
CA ASP A 45 -2.73 6.78 -18.05
C ASP A 45 -1.71 6.99 -19.20
N GLY A 46 -0.44 6.67 -18.97
CA GLY A 46 0.66 6.86 -19.92
C GLY A 46 1.10 8.31 -20.11
N SER A 47 0.64 9.25 -19.27
CA SER A 47 0.91 10.69 -19.42
C SER A 47 2.37 11.06 -19.20
N SER A 48 3.06 10.40 -18.28
CA SER A 48 4.46 10.66 -17.98
C SER A 48 5.15 9.42 -17.39
N ALA A 49 6.49 9.48 -17.33
CA ALA A 49 7.31 8.51 -16.60
C ALA A 49 8.15 9.27 -15.58
N ILE A 50 8.09 8.82 -14.33
CA ILE A 50 8.75 9.42 -13.18
C ILE A 50 9.74 8.44 -12.55
N PRO A 51 10.80 8.91 -11.89
CA PRO A 51 11.65 8.06 -11.07
C PRO A 51 10.88 7.41 -9.90
N TRP A 52 11.30 6.21 -9.48
CA TRP A 52 10.65 5.43 -8.41
C TRP A 52 10.45 6.18 -7.10
N TRP A 53 11.37 7.08 -6.75
CA TRP A 53 11.33 7.81 -5.48
C TRP A 53 10.20 8.84 -5.40
N GLN A 54 9.52 9.13 -6.52
CA GLN A 54 8.31 9.95 -6.58
C GLN A 54 7.02 9.13 -6.37
N VAL A 55 7.10 7.81 -6.25
CA VAL A 55 5.92 7.01 -5.92
C VAL A 55 5.68 7.09 -4.41
N ASN A 56 4.50 7.55 -3.99
CA ASN A 56 4.13 7.81 -2.60
C ASN A 56 5.05 8.82 -1.91
N ASP A 57 5.38 9.93 -2.57
CA ASP A 57 6.24 10.98 -2.02
C ASP A 57 5.48 12.19 -1.45
N ASP A 58 4.16 12.07 -1.34
CA ASP A 58 3.22 13.13 -0.94
C ASP A 58 3.14 14.29 -1.96
N TYR A 59 3.52 14.06 -3.22
CA TYR A 59 3.36 14.98 -4.33
C TYR A 59 2.63 14.32 -5.52
N CYS A 60 1.75 15.07 -6.20
CA CYS A 60 0.95 14.53 -7.30
C CYS A 60 1.61 14.87 -8.65
N ASP A 61 2.48 13.99 -9.14
CA ASP A 61 3.16 14.06 -10.42
C ASP A 61 2.32 13.49 -11.59
N CYS A 62 1.56 12.42 -11.35
CA CYS A 62 0.72 11.83 -12.39
C CYS A 62 -0.67 12.50 -12.45
N ARG A 63 -1.15 12.75 -13.68
CA ARG A 63 -2.50 13.33 -13.89
C ARG A 63 -3.62 12.41 -13.42
N ASP A 64 -3.41 11.10 -13.50
CA ASP A 64 -4.34 10.07 -13.02
C ASP A 64 -4.14 9.74 -11.53
N GLY A 65 -3.14 10.34 -10.88
CA GLY A 65 -2.77 10.13 -9.48
C GLY A 65 -2.28 8.73 -9.16
N SER A 66 -1.79 7.99 -10.17
CA SER A 66 -1.32 6.62 -10.00
C SER A 66 0.04 6.49 -9.30
N ASP A 67 0.79 7.57 -9.21
CA ASP A 67 2.02 7.72 -8.42
C ASP A 67 1.77 7.75 -6.92
N GLU A 68 0.58 8.17 -6.48
CA GLU A 68 0.22 8.36 -5.08
C GLU A 68 -0.85 7.35 -4.58
N PRO A 69 -0.65 6.02 -4.73
CA PRO A 69 -1.64 5.04 -4.30
C PRO A 69 -1.79 4.93 -2.78
N GLY A 70 -0.82 5.43 -2.00
CA GLY A 70 -0.68 5.24 -0.56
C GLY A 70 -0.63 6.52 0.27
N THR A 71 -0.89 7.68 -0.36
CA THR A 71 -0.88 9.03 0.22
C THR A 71 -2.18 9.78 -0.15
N SER A 72 -2.34 11.01 0.35
CA SER A 72 -3.50 11.88 0.08
C SER A 72 -3.22 13.00 -0.95
N ALA A 73 -2.06 12.99 -1.62
CA ALA A 73 -1.56 14.12 -2.38
C ALA A 73 -2.39 14.47 -3.64
N CYS A 74 -3.01 13.47 -4.27
CA CYS A 74 -3.84 13.69 -5.46
C CYS A 74 -5.32 13.95 -5.10
N LEU A 75 -5.88 15.05 -5.64
CA LEU A 75 -7.25 15.54 -5.36
C LEU A 75 -8.36 14.49 -5.60
N ASN A 76 -8.20 13.66 -6.63
CA ASN A 76 -9.12 12.58 -6.98
C ASN A 76 -8.49 11.19 -6.78
N GLY A 77 -7.42 11.13 -5.97
CA GLY A 77 -6.69 9.91 -5.68
C GLY A 77 -7.58 8.87 -5.01
N ARG A 78 -7.26 7.60 -5.22
CA ARG A 78 -7.91 6.47 -4.57
C ARG A 78 -6.84 5.53 -4.05
N PHE A 79 -6.96 5.11 -2.80
CA PHE A 79 -6.07 4.09 -2.25
C PHE A 79 -6.80 2.77 -2.08
N PHE A 80 -6.06 1.67 -2.24
CA PHE A 80 -6.57 0.34 -2.00
C PHE A 80 -6.42 -0.05 -0.53
N CYS A 81 -7.54 -0.34 0.13
CA CYS A 81 -7.55 -0.88 1.50
C CYS A 81 -7.85 -2.38 1.47
N ARG A 82 -6.91 -3.19 1.99
CA ARG A 82 -7.05 -4.67 2.05
C ARG A 82 -7.84 -5.13 3.28
N ASP A 83 -7.70 -4.44 4.40
CA ASP A 83 -8.10 -4.93 5.73
C ASP A 83 -9.42 -4.34 6.23
N MET A 84 -10.38 -4.15 5.32
CA MET A 84 -11.76 -3.88 5.73
C MET A 84 -12.46 -5.20 5.98
N GLN A 85 -12.89 -5.40 7.23
CA GLN A 85 -13.56 -6.55 7.90
C GLN A 85 -14.02 -7.75 7.05
N TYR A 86 -14.44 -7.60 5.79
CA TYR A 86 -14.81 -8.70 4.90
C TYR A 86 -14.42 -8.57 3.41
N ARG A 87 -13.99 -7.41 2.87
CA ARG A 87 -13.62 -7.27 1.45
C ARG A 87 -12.64 -6.12 1.19
N PRO A 88 -11.69 -6.28 0.25
CA PRO A 88 -10.86 -5.17 -0.19
C PRO A 88 -11.68 -4.11 -0.94
N VAL A 89 -11.37 -2.84 -0.71
CA VAL A 89 -12.11 -1.70 -1.28
C VAL A 89 -11.16 -0.58 -1.71
N TYR A 90 -11.59 0.24 -2.67
CA TYR A 90 -10.95 1.51 -2.96
C TYR A 90 -11.66 2.66 -2.25
N LEU A 91 -10.91 3.45 -1.49
CA LEU A 91 -11.42 4.62 -0.80
C LEU A 91 -10.79 5.89 -1.37
N PRO A 92 -11.43 7.06 -1.21
CA PRO A 92 -10.79 8.34 -1.50
C PRO A 92 -9.46 8.48 -0.74
N SER A 93 -8.46 9.07 -1.39
CA SER A 93 -7.11 9.28 -0.85
C SER A 93 -7.10 10.12 0.44
N ALA A 94 -8.14 10.91 0.68
CA ALA A 94 -8.35 11.63 1.95
C ALA A 94 -8.43 10.75 3.20
N TYR A 95 -8.76 9.45 3.04
CA TYR A 95 -8.86 8.49 4.15
C TYR A 95 -7.59 7.61 4.28
N VAL A 96 -6.48 8.04 3.68
CA VAL A 96 -5.19 7.39 3.92
C VAL A 96 -4.72 7.73 5.34
N ASN A 97 -4.25 6.72 6.10
CA ASN A 97 -3.70 6.87 7.46
C ASN A 97 -4.67 7.34 8.55
N ASP A 98 -5.98 7.27 8.34
CA ASP A 98 -6.99 7.82 9.25
C ASP A 98 -7.67 6.76 10.15
N SER A 99 -7.02 5.61 10.35
CA SER A 99 -7.53 4.47 11.14
C SER A 99 -8.80 3.80 10.57
N ILE A 100 -9.27 4.22 9.39
CA ILE A 100 -10.37 3.56 8.68
C ILE A 100 -9.86 2.27 8.01
N CYS A 101 -8.69 2.33 7.38
CA CYS A 101 -8.02 1.15 6.85
C CYS A 101 -7.23 0.44 7.96
N GLY A 102 -7.58 -0.81 8.28
CA GLY A 102 -6.94 -1.60 9.34
C GLY A 102 -7.87 -2.02 10.48
N GLY A 103 -9.15 -1.63 10.46
CA GLY A 103 -10.15 -2.16 11.40
C GLY A 103 -9.85 -1.91 12.88
N THR A 104 -8.99 -0.94 13.20
CA THR A 104 -8.61 -0.57 14.58
C THR A 104 -9.20 0.78 15.01
N SER A 105 -10.33 1.17 14.43
CA SER A 105 -11.32 1.82 15.30
C SER A 105 -11.60 0.83 16.40
N THR A 106 -11.18 1.13 17.63
CA THR A 106 -11.37 0.29 18.81
C THR A 106 -12.86 0.06 19.05
N VAL A 107 -13.48 -0.86 18.30
CA VAL A 107 -14.67 -1.58 18.73
C VAL A 107 -14.18 -2.78 19.53
N SER A 108 -13.27 -2.53 20.49
CA SER A 108 -12.84 -3.52 21.49
C SER A 108 -13.93 -3.76 22.53
N ASN A 109 -15.11 -3.17 22.36
CA ASN A 109 -16.31 -3.48 23.13
C ASN A 109 -17.55 -3.07 22.33
N ILE A 110 -18.10 -3.99 21.55
CA ILE A 110 -19.54 -4.29 21.57
C ILE A 110 -19.79 -5.57 20.77
N ASN A 111 -20.62 -6.43 21.35
CA ASN A 111 -21.25 -7.56 20.69
C ASN A 111 -22.21 -7.09 19.59
N GLU A 112 -21.72 -6.47 18.51
CA GLU A 112 -22.57 -6.13 17.37
C GLU A 112 -21.92 -6.46 16.04
N HIS A 113 -22.55 -7.40 15.36
CA HIS A 113 -22.10 -8.07 14.16
C HIS A 113 -22.27 -7.23 12.87
N ASN A 114 -22.57 -5.91 12.90
CA ASN A 114 -23.02 -5.19 11.70
C ASN A 114 -23.04 -3.64 11.77
N ARG A 115 -21.93 -2.90 11.98
CA ARG A 115 -22.03 -1.41 11.91
C ARG A 115 -20.84 -0.62 11.34
N PHE A 116 -20.01 -1.19 10.48
CA PHE A 116 -19.00 -0.35 9.80
C PHE A 116 -19.66 0.76 8.95
N SER A 117 -20.74 0.43 8.24
CA SER A 117 -21.57 1.38 7.47
C SER A 117 -22.36 2.38 8.33
N GLU A 118 -22.60 2.07 9.61
CA GLU A 118 -23.31 2.98 10.53
C GLU A 118 -22.37 3.86 11.35
N LEU A 119 -21.14 3.39 11.64
CA LEU A 119 -20.10 4.16 12.33
C LEU A 119 -19.38 5.13 11.38
N PHE A 120 -19.29 4.79 10.09
CA PHE A 120 -18.70 5.65 9.07
C PHE A 120 -19.67 5.85 7.88
N PRO A 121 -20.72 6.67 8.03
CA PRO A 121 -21.69 6.93 6.96
C PRO A 121 -21.02 7.45 5.69
N ALA A 122 -19.93 8.21 5.84
CA ALA A 122 -19.18 8.81 4.73
C ALA A 122 -18.52 7.79 3.79
N ILE A 123 -18.25 6.56 4.26
CA ILE A 123 -17.66 5.50 3.44
C ILE A 123 -18.63 4.36 3.15
N ALA A 124 -19.83 4.35 3.74
CA ALA A 124 -20.84 3.29 3.55
C ALA A 124 -21.18 3.02 2.07
N HIS A 125 -21.10 4.03 1.20
CA HIS A 125 -21.27 3.88 -0.25
C HIS A 125 -20.15 3.04 -0.90
N TYR A 126 -18.95 3.00 -0.34
CA TYR A 126 -17.83 2.24 -0.89
C TYR A 126 -17.80 0.79 -0.41
N VAL A 127 -18.55 0.43 0.65
CA VAL A 127 -18.50 -0.90 1.29
C VAL A 127 -19.71 -1.79 0.97
N ASN A 128 -20.71 -1.29 0.22
CA ASN A 128 -21.89 -2.06 -0.23
C ASN A 128 -21.70 -2.67 -1.62
#